data_AF-A0A8J2UE28-F1
#
_entry.id   AF-A0A8J2UE28-F1
#
_cell.length_a   1.000
_cell.length_b   1.000
_cell.length_c   1.000
_cell.angle_alpha   90.00
_cell.angle_beta   90.00
_cell.angle_gamma   90.00
#
_symmetry.space_group_name_H-M   'P 1'
#
loop_
_entity.id
_entity.type
_entity.pdbx_description
1 polymer ?
#
loop_
_entity_poly.entity_id
_entity_poly.type
_entity_poly.pdbx_seq_one_letter_code
_entity_poly.pdbx_strand_id
1 'polypeptide(L)'
;MVREIDAMNRLLFAVDGKNGRTYAYPCAETTVGGQDYVDTLRRYGVVKYARVGGDTDAVITDVSHLDPLRVPAFGLEDSVGAEVLIDFVKSVEQCGGMGVIMFHGVGGDYITTPSGVHQALLDYLARNRKTIWVATFREAMDFVMKNR
;
A
#
# COMPACT_ATOMS: atom_id res chain seq x y z
N MET A 1 2.05 16.92 13.07
CA MET A 1 2.15 16.15 11.81
C MET A 1 3.27 16.59 10.87
N VAL A 2 3.18 17.67 10.07
CA VAL A 2 4.19 17.93 9.00
C VAL A 2 5.63 18.00 9.53
N ARG A 3 5.84 18.68 10.67
CA ARG A 3 7.15 18.72 11.33
C ARG A 3 7.65 17.34 11.79
N GLU A 4 6.77 16.46 12.24
CA GLU A 4 7.12 15.10 12.66
C GLU A 4 7.48 14.24 11.44
N ILE A 5 6.74 14.37 10.33
CA ILE A 5 7.05 13.69 9.07
C ILE A 5 8.40 14.17 8.53
N ASP A 6 8.67 15.49 8.52
CA ASP A 6 9.96 16.02 8.08
C ASP A 6 11.12 15.52 8.94
N ALA A 7 10.96 15.55 10.27
CA ALA A 7 11.96 15.03 11.20
C ALA A 7 12.25 13.54 10.94
N MET A 8 11.21 12.73 10.74
CA MET A 8 11.36 11.31 10.43
C MET A 8 12.01 11.08 9.07
N ASN A 9 11.64 11.86 8.05
CA ASN A 9 12.26 11.79 6.73
C ASN A 9 13.77 12.06 6.78
N ARG A 10 14.20 13.05 7.56
CA ARG A 10 15.62 13.37 7.78
C ARG A 10 16.35 12.25 8.51
N LEU A 11 15.72 11.68 9.54
CA LEU A 11 16.28 10.52 10.25
C LEU A 11 16.45 9.33 9.31
N LEU A 12 15.41 8.98 8.55
CA LEU A 12 15.48 7.87 7.60
C LEU A 12 16.51 8.12 6.49
N PHE A 13 16.64 9.37 6.02
CA PHE A 13 17.70 9.74 5.08
C PHE A 13 19.09 9.51 5.68
N ALA A 14 19.31 9.85 6.95
CA ALA A 14 20.58 9.57 7.63
C ALA A 14 20.86 8.06 7.76
N VAL A 15 19.83 7.22 7.83
CA VAL A 15 19.96 5.75 7.92
C VAL A 15 20.27 5.11 6.57
N ASP A 16 19.58 5.50 5.49
CA ASP A 16 19.64 4.77 4.21
C ASP A 16 20.00 5.61 2.97
N GLY A 17 20.20 6.93 3.12
CA GLY A 17 20.52 7.86 2.04
C GLY A 17 19.40 8.10 1.01
N LYS A 18 18.19 7.56 1.22
CA LYS A 18 17.08 7.67 0.26
C LYS A 18 16.30 8.96 0.44
N ASN A 19 16.13 9.68 -0.67
CA ASN A 19 15.26 10.84 -0.77
C ASN A 19 13.83 10.42 -1.17
N GLY A 20 12.83 10.98 -0.48
CA GLY A 20 11.42 10.71 -0.74
C GLY A 20 10.90 9.45 -0.05
N ARG A 21 9.77 9.58 0.65
CA ARG A 21 9.12 8.50 1.39
C ARG A 21 7.67 8.33 0.95
N THR A 22 7.21 7.09 1.00
CA THR A 22 5.78 6.77 0.95
C THR A 22 5.20 6.79 2.35
N TYR A 23 3.89 6.95 2.46
CA TYR A 23 3.21 7.07 3.74
C TYR A 23 2.08 6.06 3.89
N ALA A 24 1.93 5.57 5.11
CA ALA A 24 0.84 4.74 5.54
C ALA A 24 0.07 5.54 6.58
N TYR A 25 -1.15 5.97 6.25
CA TYR A 25 -1.99 6.65 7.23
C TYR A 25 -2.21 5.76 8.46
N PRO A 26 -1.95 6.26 9.68
CA PRO A 26 -2.24 5.54 10.92
C PRO A 26 -3.72 5.16 10.97
N CYS A 27 -4.02 3.89 11.26
CA CYS A 27 -5.39 3.36 11.22
C CYS A 27 -6.14 3.60 9.89
N ALA A 28 -5.40 3.85 8.80
CA ALA A 28 -5.94 4.30 7.51
C ALA A 28 -6.62 5.70 7.50
N GLU A 29 -6.57 6.45 8.60
CA GLU A 29 -7.34 7.69 8.73
C GLU A 29 -6.65 8.93 8.21
N THR A 30 -7.36 9.64 7.34
CA THR A 30 -6.95 10.91 6.73
C THR A 30 -7.43 12.14 7.50
N THR A 31 -8.14 11.95 8.61
CA THR A 31 -8.77 13.02 9.38
C THR A 31 -8.26 13.04 10.81
N VAL A 32 -7.91 14.22 11.33
CA VAL A 32 -7.58 14.43 12.75
C VAL A 32 -8.34 15.64 13.25
N GLY A 33 -9.06 15.49 14.38
CA GLY A 33 -9.88 16.59 14.93
C GLY A 33 -10.96 17.09 13.95
N GLY A 34 -11.47 16.22 13.08
CA GLY A 34 -12.46 16.57 12.05
C GLY A 34 -11.90 17.25 10.80
N GLN A 35 -10.57 17.43 10.71
CA GLN A 35 -9.92 18.05 9.54
C GLN A 35 -9.17 17.00 8.71
N ASP A 36 -9.47 16.96 7.43
CA ASP A 36 -8.69 16.21 6.45
C ASP A 36 -7.30 16.87 6.30
N TYR A 37 -6.25 16.07 6.48
CA TYR A 37 -4.88 16.55 6.40
C TYR A 37 -4.14 16.14 5.13
N VAL A 38 -4.79 15.45 4.18
CA VAL A 38 -4.19 15.04 2.91
C VAL A 38 -3.74 16.25 2.08
N ASP A 39 -4.56 17.30 2.02
CA ASP A 39 -4.19 18.54 1.30
C ASP A 39 -3.01 19.26 1.95
N THR A 40 -2.86 19.12 3.27
CA THR A 40 -1.68 19.60 3.97
C THR A 40 -0.44 18.82 3.52
N LEU A 41 -0.50 17.48 3.48
CA LEU A 41 0.61 16.66 2.97
C LEU A 41 0.95 17.02 1.53
N ARG A 42 -0.07 17.22 0.68
CA ARG A 42 0.08 17.61 -0.72
C ARG A 42 0.79 18.95 -0.86
N ARG A 43 0.35 19.96 -0.10
CA ARG A 43 0.92 21.31 -0.13
C ARG A 43 2.40 21.33 0.26
N TYR A 44 2.77 20.57 1.30
CA TYR A 44 4.15 20.55 1.80
C TYR A 44 5.06 19.57 1.05
N GLY A 45 4.51 18.63 0.27
CA GLY A 45 5.30 17.69 -0.54
C GLY A 45 6.21 16.76 0.28
N VAL A 46 5.93 16.58 1.57
CA VAL A 46 6.76 15.76 2.48
C VAL A 46 6.55 14.25 2.31
N VAL A 47 5.54 13.85 1.54
CA VAL A 47 5.19 12.47 1.21
C VAL A 47 5.04 12.37 -0.30
N LYS A 48 5.65 11.34 -0.90
CA LYS A 48 5.58 11.12 -2.35
C LYS A 48 4.25 10.47 -2.74
N TYR A 49 3.91 9.35 -2.08
CA TYR A 49 2.67 8.59 -2.27
C TYR A 49 2.16 8.10 -0.93
N ALA A 50 0.85 7.89 -0.80
CA ALA A 50 0.26 7.36 0.43
C ALA A 50 -0.84 6.34 0.16
N ARG A 51 -0.91 5.34 1.05
CA ARG A 51 -1.97 4.32 1.04
C ARG A 51 -2.97 4.54 2.16
N VAL A 52 -4.25 4.43 1.85
CA VAL A 52 -5.36 4.30 2.81
C VAL A 52 -5.73 2.82 2.97
N GLY A 53 -6.73 2.53 3.81
CA GLY A 53 -7.28 1.19 3.98
C GLY A 53 -8.32 0.86 2.92
N GLY A 54 -8.90 -0.32 3.05
CA GLY A 54 -9.84 -0.90 2.10
C GLY A 54 -10.00 -2.39 2.40
N ASP A 55 -10.93 -3.03 1.70
CA ASP A 55 -11.25 -4.45 1.82
C ASP A 55 -10.92 -5.19 0.52
N THR A 56 -11.58 -6.31 0.25
CA THR A 56 -11.41 -7.09 -0.98
C THR A 56 -11.80 -6.34 -2.26
N ASP A 57 -12.54 -5.23 -2.15
CA ASP A 57 -12.95 -4.39 -3.28
C ASP A 57 -11.93 -3.27 -3.57
N ALA A 58 -10.80 -3.21 -2.84
CA ALA A 58 -9.69 -2.28 -3.05
C ALA A 58 -8.86 -2.56 -4.32
N VAL A 59 -9.54 -2.92 -5.41
CA VAL A 59 -8.97 -3.17 -6.74
C VAL A 59 -8.96 -1.86 -7.54
N ILE A 60 -7.79 -1.45 -8.01
CA ILE A 60 -7.61 -0.18 -8.71
C ILE A 60 -7.69 -0.43 -10.21
N THR A 61 -8.83 -0.09 -10.81
CA THR A 61 -9.11 -0.26 -12.24
C THR A 61 -8.80 1.01 -13.05
N ASP A 62 -8.91 2.19 -12.43
CA ASP A 62 -8.62 3.48 -13.06
C ASP A 62 -7.41 4.16 -12.42
N VAL A 63 -6.22 3.77 -12.87
CA VAL A 63 -4.96 4.38 -12.45
C VAL A 63 -4.82 5.83 -12.95
N SER A 64 -5.60 6.23 -13.97
CA SER A 64 -5.54 7.55 -14.58
C SER A 64 -6.29 8.63 -13.81
N HIS A 65 -7.13 8.24 -12.85
CA HIS A 65 -7.78 9.15 -11.91
C HIS A 65 -7.39 8.91 -10.45
N LEU A 66 -6.51 7.93 -10.20
CA LEU A 66 -6.03 7.60 -8.86
C LEU A 66 -5.39 8.83 -8.17
N ASP A 67 -5.83 9.11 -6.94
CA ASP A 67 -5.15 10.08 -6.09
C ASP A 67 -3.88 9.44 -5.48
N PRO A 68 -2.67 9.92 -5.81
CA PRO A 68 -1.42 9.36 -5.29
C PRO A 68 -1.29 9.41 -3.77
N LEU A 69 -2.10 10.23 -3.08
CA LEU A 69 -2.11 10.32 -1.62
C LEU A 69 -3.29 9.60 -0.97
N ARG A 70 -4.13 8.88 -1.73
CA ARG A 70 -5.26 8.11 -1.23
C ARG A 70 -5.39 6.77 -1.95
N VAL A 71 -4.27 6.07 -2.12
CA VAL A 71 -4.26 4.78 -2.83
C VAL A 71 -4.91 3.71 -1.94
N PRO A 72 -5.99 3.04 -2.38
CA PRO A 72 -6.64 2.02 -1.56
C PRO A 72 -5.74 0.80 -1.43
N ALA A 73 -5.79 0.16 -0.28
CA ALA A 73 -5.09 -1.09 -0.01
C ALA A 73 -6.01 -2.05 0.72
N PHE A 74 -6.00 -3.32 0.31
CA PHE A 74 -6.66 -4.38 1.04
C PHE A 74 -5.97 -4.56 2.40
N GLY A 75 -6.62 -4.07 3.45
CA GLY A 75 -6.19 -4.20 4.82
C GLY A 75 -6.56 -5.56 5.39
N LEU A 76 -5.56 -6.33 5.81
CA LEU A 76 -5.82 -7.62 6.43
C LEU A 76 -6.18 -7.45 7.90
N GLU A 77 -7.33 -8.01 8.25
CA GLU A 77 -7.75 -8.26 9.62
C GLU A 77 -7.27 -9.64 10.10
N ASP A 78 -7.58 -9.97 11.35
CA ASP A 78 -7.24 -11.28 11.91
C ASP A 78 -7.87 -12.43 11.11
N SER A 79 -7.13 -13.53 10.97
CA SER A 79 -7.60 -14.81 10.43
C SER A 79 -8.01 -14.83 8.95
N VAL A 80 -7.53 -13.90 8.12
CA VAL A 80 -7.72 -13.99 6.66
C VAL A 80 -7.01 -15.23 6.10
N GLY A 81 -7.75 -16.08 5.38
CA GLY A 81 -7.23 -17.28 4.72
C GLY A 81 -6.48 -16.97 3.42
N ALA A 82 -5.67 -17.93 2.96
CA ALA A 82 -4.88 -17.77 1.73
C ALA A 82 -5.75 -17.59 0.49
N GLU A 83 -6.90 -18.25 0.45
CA GLU A 83 -7.87 -18.19 -0.65
C GLU A 83 -8.35 -16.76 -0.88
N VAL A 84 -8.65 -16.00 0.20
CA VAL A 84 -9.10 -14.61 0.10
C VAL A 84 -8.02 -13.71 -0.51
N LEU A 85 -6.75 -13.90 -0.10
CA LEU A 85 -5.63 -13.15 -0.67
C LEU A 85 -5.44 -13.48 -2.16
N ILE A 86 -5.51 -14.76 -2.51
CA ILE A 86 -5.34 -15.22 -3.88
C ILE A 86 -6.50 -14.74 -4.76
N ASP A 87 -7.72 -14.74 -4.25
CA ASP A 87 -8.89 -14.28 -5.00
C ASP A 87 -8.87 -12.76 -5.22
N PHE A 88 -8.38 -11.98 -4.23
CA PHE A 88 -8.09 -10.56 -4.45
C PHE A 88 -7.08 -10.36 -5.60
N VAL A 89 -5.97 -11.12 -5.60
CA VAL A 89 -4.97 -11.04 -6.67
C VAL A 89 -5.57 -11.42 -8.03
N LYS A 90 -6.41 -12.46 -8.11
CA LYS A 90 -7.11 -12.83 -9.35
C LYS A 90 -8.03 -11.72 -9.84
N SER A 91 -8.74 -11.04 -8.94
CA SER A 91 -9.60 -9.90 -9.31
C SER A 91 -8.79 -8.75 -9.91
N VAL A 92 -7.62 -8.44 -9.32
CA VAL A 92 -6.68 -7.45 -9.86
C VAL A 92 -6.16 -7.86 -11.24
N GLU A 93 -5.81 -9.13 -11.42
CA GLU A 93 -5.34 -9.68 -12.70
C GLU A 93 -6.43 -9.62 -13.78
N GLN A 94 -7.66 -10.02 -13.44
CA GLN A 94 -8.80 -10.03 -14.36
C GLN A 94 -9.16 -8.64 -14.88
N CYS A 95 -9.07 -7.61 -14.03
CA CYS A 95 -9.33 -6.24 -14.45
C CYS A 95 -8.11 -5.56 -15.10
N GLY A 96 -6.95 -6.21 -15.14
CA GLY A 96 -5.69 -5.63 -15.64
C GLY A 96 -5.23 -4.42 -14.83
N GLY A 97 -5.62 -4.34 -13.56
CA GLY A 97 -5.44 -3.18 -12.70
C GLY A 97 -4.25 -3.29 -11.74
N MET A 98 -4.32 -2.55 -10.64
CA MET A 98 -3.36 -2.60 -9.54
C MET A 98 -4.05 -2.98 -8.24
N GLY A 99 -3.35 -3.73 -7.39
CA GLY A 99 -3.78 -4.02 -6.03
C GLY A 99 -2.65 -3.78 -5.04
N VAL A 100 -2.99 -3.29 -3.85
CA VAL A 100 -2.05 -3.12 -2.74
C VAL A 100 -2.56 -3.96 -1.57
N ILE A 101 -1.72 -4.83 -1.02
CA ILE A 101 -2.06 -5.63 0.16
C ILE A 101 -1.28 -5.10 1.36
N MET A 102 -1.99 -4.81 2.44
CA MET A 102 -1.41 -4.31 3.68
C MET A 102 -1.35 -5.43 4.72
N PHE A 103 -0.13 -5.82 5.09
CA PHE A 103 0.15 -6.75 6.19
C PHE A 103 0.59 -5.95 7.43
N HIS A 104 0.01 -6.26 8.60
CA HIS A 104 0.51 -5.73 9.88
C HIS A 104 1.73 -6.52 10.37
N GLY A 105 1.66 -7.84 10.28
CA GLY A 105 2.77 -8.75 10.55
C GLY A 105 2.59 -10.10 9.86
N VAL A 106 3.70 -10.77 9.57
CA VAL A 106 3.71 -12.13 9.01
C VAL A 106 4.42 -13.06 9.99
N GLY A 107 3.69 -14.04 10.52
CA GLY A 107 4.23 -15.01 11.48
C GLY A 107 4.72 -14.43 12.83
N GLY A 108 4.31 -13.20 13.16
CA GLY A 108 4.73 -12.45 14.34
C GLY A 108 3.56 -11.97 15.21
N ASP A 109 3.70 -10.80 15.82
CA ASP A 109 2.77 -10.18 16.81
C ASP A 109 1.40 -9.73 16.21
N TYR A 110 0.61 -8.96 16.97
CA TYR A 110 -0.77 -8.49 16.72
C TYR A 110 -1.20 -8.24 15.25
N ILE A 111 -2.42 -8.69 14.90
CA ILE A 111 -2.98 -8.71 13.53
C ILE A 111 -2.11 -9.50 12.56
N THR A 112 -1.96 -10.78 12.87
CA THR A 112 -0.98 -11.64 12.20
C THR A 112 -1.59 -12.33 11.00
N THR A 113 -0.95 -12.19 9.84
CA THR A 113 -1.11 -13.16 8.76
C THR A 113 -0.24 -14.39 9.06
N PRO A 114 -0.81 -15.61 9.17
CA PRO A 114 0.00 -16.80 9.40
C PRO A 114 1.06 -16.98 8.31
N SER A 115 2.27 -17.41 8.66
CA SER A 115 3.36 -17.60 7.67
C SER A 115 2.96 -18.53 6.52
N GLY A 116 2.16 -19.57 6.80
CA GLY A 116 1.64 -20.48 5.77
C GLY A 116 0.66 -19.81 4.80
N VAL A 117 -0.16 -18.87 5.28
CA VAL A 117 -1.08 -18.08 4.46
C VAL A 117 -0.29 -17.14 3.55
N HIS A 118 0.68 -16.42 4.11
CA HIS A 118 1.57 -15.56 3.33
C HIS A 118 2.38 -16.36 2.30
N GLN A 119 2.91 -17.53 2.68
CA GLN A 119 3.65 -18.40 1.77
C GLN A 119 2.79 -18.89 0.61
N ALA A 120 1.53 -19.26 0.85
CA ALA A 120 0.60 -19.68 -0.21
C ALA A 120 0.34 -18.54 -1.23
N LEU A 121 0.22 -17.29 -0.75
CA LEU A 121 0.15 -16.12 -1.62
C LEU A 121 1.43 -15.95 -2.46
N LEU A 122 2.61 -16.04 -1.84
CA LEU A 122 3.89 -15.91 -2.54
C LEU A 122 4.04 -16.99 -3.62
N ASP A 123 3.68 -18.23 -3.30
CA ASP A 123 3.69 -19.36 -4.23
C ASP A 123 2.78 -19.09 -5.44
N TYR A 124 1.57 -18.55 -5.22
CA TYR A 124 0.67 -18.17 -6.30
C TYR A 124 1.29 -17.07 -7.18
N LEU A 125 1.79 -15.99 -6.58
CA LEU A 125 2.42 -14.88 -7.31
C LEU A 125 3.65 -15.36 -8.10
N ALA A 126 4.45 -16.27 -7.53
CA ALA A 126 5.64 -16.81 -8.17
C ALA A 126 5.32 -17.67 -9.40
N ARG A 127 4.21 -18.42 -9.37
CA ARG A 127 3.75 -19.23 -10.53
C ARG A 127 3.15 -18.36 -11.65
N ASN A 128 2.64 -17.18 -11.33
CA ASN A 128 1.92 -16.30 -12.26
C ASN A 128 2.72 -15.05 -12.68
N ARG A 129 4.06 -15.08 -12.60
CA ARG A 129 4.93 -13.95 -12.98
C ARG A 129 4.83 -13.48 -14.44
N LYS A 130 4.21 -14.27 -15.32
CA LYS A 130 4.02 -13.91 -16.74
C LYS A 130 2.96 -12.83 -16.91
N THR A 131 2.01 -12.75 -16.00
CA THR A 131 0.85 -11.86 -16.05
C THR A 131 0.81 -10.89 -14.87
N ILE A 132 1.47 -11.24 -13.75
CA ILE A 132 1.48 -10.45 -12.53
C ILE A 132 2.87 -9.85 -12.28
N TRP A 133 2.91 -8.52 -12.20
CA TRP A 133 4.09 -7.79 -11.73
C TRP A 133 3.98 -7.49 -10.23
N VAL A 134 4.87 -8.07 -9.44
CA VAL A 134 5.00 -7.79 -8.00
C VAL A 134 6.10 -6.76 -7.80
N ALA A 135 5.78 -5.66 -7.13
CA ALA A 135 6.69 -4.55 -6.87
C ALA A 135 6.48 -3.97 -5.46
N THR A 136 7.40 -3.13 -5.00
CA THR A 136 7.12 -2.29 -3.83
C THR A 136 6.05 -1.26 -4.17
N PHE A 137 5.32 -0.77 -3.15
CA PHE A 137 4.33 0.29 -3.33
C PHE A 137 4.91 1.52 -4.07
N ARG A 138 6.15 1.91 -3.72
CA ARG A 138 6.82 3.02 -4.38
C ARG A 138 7.09 2.76 -5.86
N GLU A 139 7.58 1.58 -6.22
CA GLU A 139 7.89 1.23 -7.62
C GLU A 139 6.63 1.16 -8.49
N ALA A 140 5.56 0.54 -7.96
CA ALA A 140 4.28 0.48 -8.64
C ALA A 140 3.71 1.90 -8.87
N MET A 141 3.73 2.75 -7.84
CA MET A 141 3.25 4.13 -7.97
C MET A 141 4.15 4.99 -8.86
N ASP A 142 5.47 4.80 -8.84
CA ASP A 142 6.38 5.47 -9.77
C ASP A 142 6.06 5.10 -11.22
N PHE A 143 5.76 3.82 -11.49
CA PHE A 143 5.32 3.37 -12.80
C PHE A 143 3.97 3.97 -13.20
N VAL A 144 2.97 3.93 -12.32
CA VAL A 144 1.64 4.53 -12.57
C VAL A 144 1.77 6.01 -12.90
N MET A 145 2.47 6.78 -12.07
CA MET A 145 2.58 8.23 -12.24
C MET A 145 3.41 8.64 -13.46
N LYS A 146 4.33 7.79 -13.91
CA LYS A 146 5.12 8.04 -15.13
C LYS A 146 4.33 7.76 -16.42
N ASN A 147 3.36 6.85 -16.37
CA ASN A 147 2.59 6.40 -17.54
C ASN A 147 1.13 6.87 -17.52
N ARG A 148 0.81 7.84 -16.66
CA ARG A 148 -0.48 8.52 -16.60
C ARG A 148 -0.58 9.66 -17.61
#